data_AF-A0A8H7TS60-F1
#
_entry.id   AF-A0A8H7TS60-F1
#
_cell.length_a   1.000
_cell.length_b   1.000
_cell.length_c   1.000
_cell.angle_alpha   90.00
_cell.angle_beta   90.00
_cell.angle_gamma   90.00
#
_symmetry.space_group_name_H-M   'P 1'
#
loop_
_entity.id
_entity.type
_entity.pdbx_description
1 polymer ?
#
loop_
_entity_poly.entity_id
_entity_poly.type
_entity_poly.pdbx_seq_one_letter_code
_entity_poly.pdbx_strand_id
1 'polypeptide(L)'
;MKTPSGRFQPSTRLCLSISDFHPRSFNPAWEVSTILNALLSFMTGDDITTGSINASRAEREHLAFRSRWWNSTSDDGKQFRSEWPELDVENREWMKQNNVDPVTGYRIGGEKESSCGPQLSVNGSSGNQTQAVVDAVVQQRDAGRGWVYRHKLLIAGGVIFIYVLIARLLSGEAGFS
;
A
#
# COMPACT_ATOMS: atom_id res chain seq x y z
N MET A 1 -2.39 0.21 18.87
CA MET A 1 -3.28 0.38 17.71
C MET A 1 -4.14 -0.85 17.51
N LYS A 2 -5.37 -0.72 17.00
CA LYS A 2 -6.27 -1.86 16.74
C LYS A 2 -6.35 -2.21 15.26
N THR A 3 -6.60 -1.20 14.42
CA THR A 3 -6.63 -1.39 12.96
C THR A 3 -5.21 -1.65 12.42
N PRO A 4 -5.01 -2.69 11.60
CA PRO A 4 -3.73 -2.94 10.94
C PRO A 4 -3.36 -1.80 9.98
N SER A 5 -2.13 -1.27 10.08
CA SER A 5 -1.64 -0.19 9.22
C SER A 5 -0.30 -0.44 8.54
N GLY A 6 0.43 -1.49 8.93
CA GLY A 6 1.79 -1.74 8.44
C GLY A 6 2.88 -0.88 9.10
N ARG A 7 2.53 -0.05 10.09
CA ARG A 7 3.49 0.76 10.87
C ARG A 7 3.74 0.21 12.26
N PHE A 8 2.65 -0.13 12.96
CA PHE A 8 2.69 -0.68 14.31
C PHE A 8 1.91 -1.99 14.34
N GLN A 9 2.42 -2.96 15.09
CA GLN A 9 1.73 -4.23 15.33
C GLN A 9 0.42 -3.98 16.10
N PRO A 10 -0.72 -4.51 15.63
CA PRO A 10 -1.98 -4.41 16.35
C PRO A 10 -1.88 -5.00 17.76
N SER A 11 -2.56 -4.35 18.71
CA SER A 11 -2.65 -4.75 20.12
C SER A 11 -1.30 -4.92 20.85
N THR A 12 -0.22 -4.33 20.34
CA THR A 12 1.10 -4.32 21.00
C THR A 12 1.38 -2.98 21.67
N ARG A 13 2.10 -3.00 22.79
CA ARG A 13 2.58 -1.79 23.48
C ARG A 13 3.66 -1.08 22.66
N LEU A 14 3.64 0.24 22.64
CA LEU A 14 4.59 1.07 21.90
C LEU A 14 5.53 1.79 22.86
N CYS A 15 6.83 1.72 22.58
CA CYS A 15 7.84 2.46 23.34
C CYS A 15 8.09 3.80 22.64
N LEU A 16 7.57 4.87 23.23
CA LEU A 16 7.69 6.26 22.76
C LEU A 16 8.14 7.15 23.93
N SER A 17 8.74 8.31 23.66
CA SER A 17 9.09 9.31 24.70
C SER A 17 7.90 9.74 25.56
N ILE A 18 6.68 9.52 25.04
CA ILE A 18 5.40 9.81 25.68
C ILE A 18 4.73 8.61 26.37
N SER A 19 5.40 7.47 26.42
CA SER A 19 4.90 6.23 27.02
C SER A 19 5.53 5.96 28.38
N ASP A 20 4.93 5.03 29.12
CA ASP A 20 5.41 4.62 30.44
C ASP A 20 6.72 3.81 30.42
N PHE A 21 7.22 3.47 29.22
CA PHE A 21 8.58 2.95 29.04
C PHE A 21 9.66 3.96 29.45
N HIS A 22 9.33 5.26 29.46
CA HIS A 22 10.26 6.34 29.78
C HIS A 22 9.69 7.26 30.88
N PRO A 23 9.70 6.83 32.14
CA PRO A 23 9.09 7.57 33.25
C PRO A 23 9.73 8.94 33.53
N ARG A 24 10.95 9.17 33.04
CA ARG A 24 11.65 10.47 33.17
C ARG A 24 11.24 11.49 32.12
N SER A 25 10.80 11.06 30.93
CA SER A 25 10.36 11.96 29.86
C SER A 25 8.85 12.12 29.78
N PHE A 26 8.10 11.22 30.43
CA PHE A 26 6.65 11.33 30.53
C PHE A 26 6.26 12.52 31.41
N ASN A 27 5.40 13.39 30.88
CA ASN A 27 4.83 14.51 31.62
C ASN A 27 3.32 14.27 31.84
N PRO A 28 2.86 14.07 33.10
CA PRO A 28 1.43 13.85 33.38
C PRO A 28 0.55 15.07 33.10
N ALA A 29 1.15 16.26 32.91
CA ALA A 29 0.42 17.47 32.52
C ALA A 29 0.13 17.54 31.02
N TRP A 30 0.63 16.60 30.20
CA TRP A 30 0.28 16.58 28.78
C TRP A 30 -1.18 16.22 28.57
N GLU A 31 -1.86 17.06 27.80
CA GLU A 31 -3.22 16.78 27.34
C GLU A 31 -3.25 15.59 26.38
N VAL A 32 -4.40 14.90 26.36
CA VAL A 32 -4.65 13.79 25.43
C VAL A 32 -4.44 14.23 23.97
N SER A 33 -4.81 15.47 23.63
CA SER A 33 -4.58 16.09 22.32
C SER A 33 -3.10 16.07 21.92
N THR A 34 -2.21 16.42 22.84
CA THR A 34 -0.75 16.46 22.63
C THR A 34 -0.20 15.05 22.43
N ILE A 35 -0.67 14.09 23.23
CA ILE A 35 -0.27 12.67 23.11
C ILE A 35 -0.69 12.10 21.76
N LEU A 36 -1.92 12.37 21.31
CA LEU A 36 -2.42 11.92 20.01
C LEU A 36 -1.64 12.55 18.85
N ASN A 37 -1.31 13.84 18.93
CA ASN A 37 -0.48 14.51 17.92
C ASN A 37 0.94 13.95 17.87
N ALA A 38 1.55 13.67 19.02
CA ALA A 38 2.86 13.05 19.09
C ALA A 38 2.84 11.62 18.50
N LEU A 39 1.80 10.82 18.81
CA LEU A 39 1.61 9.51 18.20
C LEU A 39 1.44 9.59 16.68
N LEU A 40 0.66 10.56 16.18
CA LEU A 40 0.49 10.78 14.74
C LEU A 40 1.82 11.11 14.05
N SER A 41 2.63 11.98 14.65
CA SER A 41 3.98 12.29 14.16
C SER A 41 4.83 11.01 14.03
N PHE A 42 4.84 10.17 15.06
CA PHE A 42 5.52 8.86 15.05
C PHE A 42 4.93 7.87 14.03
N MET A 43 3.62 7.91 13.78
CA MET A 43 2.98 7.08 12.76
C MET A 43 3.45 7.42 11.35
N THR A 44 3.73 8.70 11.07
CA THR A 44 4.19 9.17 9.77
C THR A 44 5.70 9.08 9.56
N GLY A 45 6.47 8.88 10.63
CA GLY A 45 7.92 8.65 10.57
C GLY A 45 8.29 7.17 10.40
N ASP A 46 9.58 6.92 10.17
CA ASP A 46 10.15 5.58 9.97
C ASP A 46 10.98 5.08 11.18
N ASP A 47 10.86 5.75 12.33
CA ASP A 47 11.58 5.37 13.55
C ASP A 47 11.23 3.95 14.00
N ILE A 48 12.25 3.17 14.35
CA ILE A 48 12.07 1.80 14.86
C ILE A 48 11.92 1.87 16.38
N THR A 49 10.76 1.47 16.89
CA THR A 49 10.51 1.35 18.33
C THR A 49 9.85 0.02 18.67
N THR A 50 9.67 -0.28 19.95
CA THR A 50 8.94 -1.49 20.37
C THR A 50 7.54 -1.50 19.75
N GLY A 51 7.19 -2.62 19.12
CA GLY A 51 5.91 -2.78 18.43
C GLY A 51 5.85 -2.15 17.03
N SER A 52 6.92 -1.51 16.54
CA SER A 52 7.03 -1.16 15.12
C SER A 52 7.13 -2.41 14.25
N ILE A 53 6.53 -2.34 13.07
CA ILE A 53 6.69 -3.34 12.01
C ILE A 53 7.19 -2.64 10.74
N ASN A 54 7.89 -3.40 9.89
CA ASN A 54 8.30 -2.93 8.58
C ASN A 54 7.40 -3.56 7.54
N ALA A 55 6.67 -2.72 6.80
CA ALA A 55 5.81 -3.13 5.70
C ALA A 55 6.15 -2.26 4.50
N SER A 56 6.13 -2.86 3.32
CA SER A 56 6.32 -2.17 2.06
C SER A 56 5.23 -1.13 1.84
N ARG A 57 5.51 -0.15 0.96
CA ARG A 57 4.50 0.84 0.55
C ARG A 57 3.24 0.20 0.01
N ALA A 58 3.38 -0.87 -0.79
CA ALA A 58 2.24 -1.60 -1.36
C ALA A 58 1.37 -2.25 -0.27
N GLU A 59 1.99 -2.86 0.75
CA GLU A 59 1.27 -3.43 1.89
C GLU A 59 0.59 -2.33 2.72
N ARG A 60 1.25 -1.21 2.98
CA ARG A 60 0.65 -0.06 3.69
C ARG A 60 -0.57 0.49 2.92
N GLU A 61 -0.47 0.63 1.60
CA GLU A 61 -1.58 1.05 0.74
C GLU A 61 -2.74 0.04 0.75
N HIS A 62 -2.42 -1.26 0.73
CA HIS A 62 -3.42 -2.33 0.84
C HIS A 62 -4.15 -2.31 2.19
N LEU A 63 -3.42 -2.17 3.29
CA LEU A 63 -3.98 -2.08 4.63
C LEU A 63 -4.82 -0.81 4.82
N ALA A 64 -4.38 0.32 4.25
CA ALA A 64 -5.14 1.56 4.25
C ALA A 64 -6.49 1.39 3.53
N PHE A 65 -6.49 0.73 2.37
CA PHE A 65 -7.73 0.42 1.64
C PHE A 65 -8.68 -0.46 2.47
N ARG A 66 -8.16 -1.47 3.17
CA ARG A 66 -8.96 -2.42 3.97
C ARG A 66 -9.36 -1.88 5.35
N SER A 67 -8.78 -0.78 5.81
CA SER A 67 -9.00 -0.24 7.16
C SER A 67 -10.48 0.05 7.47
N ARG A 68 -11.22 0.59 6.49
CA ARG A 68 -12.66 0.90 6.65
C ARG A 68 -13.50 -0.38 6.80
N TRP A 69 -13.21 -1.40 6.00
CA TRP A 69 -13.83 -2.72 6.15
C TRP A 69 -13.50 -3.34 7.50
N TRP A 70 -12.23 -3.30 7.92
CA TRP A 70 -11.79 -3.83 9.21
C TRP A 70 -12.57 -3.18 10.36
N ASN A 71 -12.64 -1.85 10.38
CA ASN A 71 -13.34 -1.10 11.43
C ASN A 71 -14.85 -1.40 11.45
N SER A 72 -15.46 -1.62 10.28
CA SER A 72 -16.91 -1.81 10.17
C SER A 72 -17.38 -3.25 10.35
N THR A 73 -16.52 -4.25 10.16
CA THR A 73 -16.95 -5.66 10.08
C THR A 73 -16.23 -6.59 11.03
N SER A 74 -14.97 -6.30 11.40
CA SER A 74 -14.20 -7.18 12.28
C SER A 74 -14.74 -7.17 13.72
N ASP A 75 -14.36 -8.19 14.47
CA ASP A 75 -14.59 -8.25 15.92
C ASP A 75 -13.85 -7.14 16.66
N ASP A 76 -12.61 -6.82 16.25
CA ASP A 76 -11.84 -5.71 16.80
C ASP A 76 -12.46 -4.33 16.49
N GLY A 77 -13.34 -4.26 15.48
CA GLY A 77 -14.11 -3.07 15.12
C GLY A 77 -15.34 -2.82 16.01
N LYS A 78 -15.68 -3.70 16.96
CA LYS A 78 -16.88 -3.54 17.81
C LYS A 78 -16.90 -2.21 18.57
N GLN A 79 -15.78 -1.86 19.20
CA GLN A 79 -15.66 -0.59 19.93
C GLN A 79 -15.76 0.60 18.96
N PHE A 80 -15.15 0.50 17.78
CA PHE A 80 -15.23 1.56 16.78
C PHE A 80 -16.68 1.87 16.39
N ARG A 81 -17.48 0.83 16.14
CA ARG A 81 -18.91 0.98 15.79
C ARG A 81 -19.76 1.57 16.93
N SER A 82 -19.36 1.33 18.18
CA SER A 82 -20.06 1.85 19.35
C SER A 82 -19.76 3.33 19.60
N GLU A 83 -18.50 3.72 19.45
CA GLU A 83 -18.01 5.07 19.80
C GLU A 83 -18.14 6.07 18.64
N TRP A 84 -18.07 5.59 17.38
CA TRP A 84 -18.14 6.42 16.17
C TRP A 84 -19.17 5.88 15.16
N PRO A 85 -20.47 5.81 15.50
CA PRO A 85 -21.50 5.27 14.62
C PRO A 85 -21.63 6.03 13.30
N GLU A 86 -21.43 7.35 13.30
CA GLU A 86 -21.46 8.20 12.11
C GLU A 86 -20.34 7.86 11.11
N LEU A 87 -19.13 7.57 11.62
CA LEU A 87 -18.01 7.14 10.78
C LEU A 87 -18.20 5.69 10.29
N ASP A 88 -18.89 4.83 11.03
CA ASP A 88 -19.26 3.48 10.54
C ASP A 88 -20.23 3.57 9.37
N VAL A 89 -21.20 4.49 9.41
CA VAL A 89 -22.10 4.76 8.28
C VAL A 89 -21.30 5.24 7.07
N GLU A 90 -20.44 6.24 7.22
CA GLU A 90 -19.57 6.73 6.14
C GLU A 90 -18.69 5.61 5.57
N ASN A 91 -18.10 4.77 6.43
CA ASN A 91 -17.29 3.63 6.00
C ASN A 91 -18.09 2.63 5.17
N ARG A 92 -19.33 2.34 5.56
CA ARG A 92 -20.22 1.44 4.82
C ARG A 92 -20.65 2.03 3.48
N GLU A 93 -20.93 3.32 3.42
CA GLU A 93 -21.22 4.01 2.17
C GLU A 93 -20.03 4.00 1.23
N TRP A 94 -18.83 4.29 1.75
CA TRP A 94 -17.59 4.19 1.00
C TRP A 94 -17.36 2.77 0.48
N MET A 95 -17.62 1.74 1.28
CA MET A 95 -17.51 0.33 0.86
C MET A 95 -18.45 0.01 -0.30
N LYS A 96 -19.71 0.50 -0.27
CA LYS A 96 -20.66 0.35 -1.37
C LYS A 96 -20.17 1.03 -2.64
N GLN A 97 -19.68 2.27 -2.53
CA GLN A 97 -19.17 3.05 -3.67
C GLN A 97 -17.92 2.41 -4.31
N ASN A 98 -17.07 1.76 -3.50
CA ASN A 98 -15.82 1.14 -3.94
C ASN A 98 -15.98 -0.35 -4.26
N ASN A 99 -17.21 -0.86 -4.32
CA ASN A 99 -17.53 -2.28 -4.57
C ASN A 99 -16.76 -3.22 -3.63
N VAL A 100 -16.67 -2.89 -2.34
CA VAL A 100 -15.99 -3.73 -1.34
C VAL A 100 -16.96 -4.79 -0.84
N ASP A 101 -16.54 -6.05 -0.89
CA ASP A 101 -17.28 -7.17 -0.32
C ASP A 101 -17.31 -7.05 1.21
N PRO A 102 -18.49 -6.97 1.85
CA PRO A 102 -18.60 -6.85 3.29
C PRO A 102 -18.06 -8.07 4.06
N VAL A 103 -17.99 -9.24 3.43
CA VAL A 103 -17.51 -10.47 4.09
C VAL A 103 -15.98 -10.55 4.04
N THR A 104 -15.38 -10.25 2.89
CA THR A 104 -13.94 -10.48 2.67
C THR A 104 -13.09 -9.22 2.74
N GLY A 105 -13.68 -8.05 2.49
CA GLY A 105 -12.99 -6.76 2.44
C GLY A 105 -12.21 -6.50 1.16
N TYR A 106 -12.38 -7.33 0.13
CA TYR A 106 -11.76 -7.14 -1.19
C TYR A 106 -12.71 -6.44 -2.16
N ARG A 107 -12.17 -5.88 -3.24
CA ARG A 107 -12.96 -5.29 -4.34
C ARG A 107 -13.63 -6.40 -5.15
N ILE A 108 -14.94 -6.33 -5.29
CA ILE A 108 -15.75 -7.17 -6.17
C ILE A 108 -15.46 -6.75 -7.60
N GLY A 109 -15.03 -7.69 -8.44
CA GLY A 109 -14.76 -7.45 -9.86
C GLY A 109 -13.37 -6.88 -10.20
N GLY A 110 -12.49 -6.72 -9.21
CA GLY A 110 -11.06 -6.69 -9.50
C GLY A 110 -10.65 -8.07 -10.00
N GLU A 111 -9.80 -8.15 -11.03
CA GLU A 111 -9.17 -9.40 -11.43
C GLU A 111 -8.79 -10.16 -10.16
N LYS A 112 -9.28 -11.40 -10.03
CA LYS A 112 -8.69 -12.34 -9.08
C LYS A 112 -7.22 -12.36 -9.47
N GLU A 113 -6.38 -11.61 -8.76
CA GLU A 113 -4.96 -11.83 -8.79
C GLU A 113 -4.83 -13.31 -8.47
N SER A 114 -4.46 -14.05 -9.50
CA SER A 114 -4.74 -15.46 -9.63
C SER A 114 -4.29 -16.15 -8.35
N SER A 115 -5.23 -16.82 -7.68
CA SER A 115 -4.96 -17.87 -6.70
C SER A 115 -4.34 -19.08 -7.43
N CYS A 116 -3.21 -18.84 -8.08
CA CYS A 116 -2.24 -19.79 -8.60
C CYS A 116 -0.87 -19.40 -8.03
N GLY A 117 -0.83 -19.10 -6.73
CA GLY A 117 0.37 -19.30 -5.93
C GLY A 117 0.24 -20.67 -5.27
N PRO A 118 1.28 -21.51 -5.25
CA PRO A 118 1.19 -22.82 -4.61
C PRO A 118 0.78 -22.63 -3.14
N GLN A 119 -0.33 -23.27 -2.75
CA GLN A 119 -0.70 -23.45 -1.36
C GLN A 119 0.44 -24.19 -0.66
N LEU A 120 1.31 -23.45 0.02
CA LEU A 120 2.26 -24.03 0.95
C LEU A 120 1.52 -24.26 2.26
N SER A 121 0.98 -25.47 2.42
CA SER A 121 0.80 -26.01 3.75
C SER A 121 2.17 -25.98 4.43
N VAL A 122 2.32 -25.14 5.45
CA VAL A 122 3.54 -25.11 6.26
C VAL A 122 3.54 -26.38 7.10
N ASN A 123 4.16 -27.41 6.56
CA ASN A 123 4.76 -28.48 7.33
C ASN A 123 6.21 -28.61 6.87
N GLY A 124 7.13 -28.07 7.67
CA GLY A 124 8.52 -28.51 7.73
C GLY A 124 9.44 -28.13 6.56
N SER A 125 10.40 -27.25 6.90
CA SER A 125 11.77 -27.16 6.37
C SER A 125 12.08 -26.25 5.16
N SER A 126 13.20 -25.54 5.33
CA SER A 126 14.08 -24.90 4.34
C SER A 126 13.73 -23.49 3.82
N GLY A 127 14.21 -22.48 4.55
CA GLY A 127 14.08 -21.04 4.23
C GLY A 127 14.97 -20.50 3.11
N ASN A 128 15.51 -21.34 2.22
CA ASN A 128 16.40 -20.88 1.15
C ASN A 128 15.72 -20.79 -0.24
N GLN A 129 14.57 -21.42 -0.45
CA GLN A 129 13.93 -21.44 -1.77
C GLN A 129 12.93 -20.30 -2.01
N THR A 130 12.26 -19.83 -0.96
CA THR A 130 11.26 -18.76 -1.08
C THR A 130 11.88 -17.41 -1.43
N GLN A 131 13.06 -17.10 -0.90
CA GLN A 131 13.74 -15.83 -1.17
C GLN A 131 14.19 -15.72 -2.64
N ALA A 132 14.73 -16.80 -3.22
CA ALA A 132 15.26 -16.81 -4.57
C ALA A 132 14.18 -16.60 -5.66
N VAL A 133 12.96 -17.11 -5.43
CA VAL A 133 11.85 -16.94 -6.37
C VAL A 133 11.31 -15.51 -6.34
N VAL A 134 11.22 -14.90 -5.15
CA VAL A 134 10.80 -13.49 -5.01
C VAL A 134 11.82 -12.57 -5.68
N ASP A 135 13.11 -12.79 -5.45
CA ASP A 135 14.18 -12.02 -6.09
C ASP A 135 14.16 -12.16 -7.63
N ALA A 136 13.91 -13.36 -8.16
CA ALA A 136 13.81 -13.59 -9.59
C ALA A 136 12.63 -12.82 -10.24
N VAL A 137 11.46 -12.80 -9.60
CA VAL A 137 10.27 -12.09 -10.13
C VAL A 137 10.45 -10.57 -10.07
N VAL A 138 11.03 -10.05 -8.99
CA VAL A 138 11.35 -8.61 -8.85
C VAL A 138 12.36 -8.19 -9.92
N GLN A 139 13.42 -8.99 -10.12
CA GLN A 139 14.46 -8.74 -11.12
C GLN A 139 13.90 -8.77 -12.56
N GLN A 140 12.92 -9.63 -12.84
CA GLN A 140 12.27 -9.69 -14.16
C GLN A 140 11.40 -8.46 -14.43
N ARG A 141 10.78 -7.86 -13.40
CA ARG A 141 9.95 -6.65 -13.54
C ARG A 141 10.79 -5.38 -13.75
N ASP A 142 11.96 -5.29 -13.12
CA ASP A 142 12.83 -4.11 -13.21
C ASP A 142 13.66 -4.06 -14.50
N ALA A 143 13.91 -5.21 -15.15
CA ALA A 143 14.62 -5.28 -16.43
C ALA A 143 13.91 -4.53 -17.58
N GLY A 144 12.56 -4.42 -17.56
CA GLY A 144 11.78 -3.78 -18.61
C GLY A 144 11.71 -2.25 -18.53
N ARG A 145 11.76 -1.67 -17.33
CA ARG A 145 11.61 -0.21 -17.13
C ARG A 145 12.90 0.56 -17.45
N GLY A 146 14.07 -0.06 -17.29
CA GLY A 146 15.37 0.61 -17.48
C GLY A 146 15.77 0.83 -18.94
N TRP A 147 15.45 -0.10 -19.84
CA TRP A 147 15.85 -0.01 -21.25
C TRP A 147 15.13 1.12 -22.00
N VAL A 148 13.81 1.23 -21.81
CA VAL A 148 12.98 2.27 -22.42
C VAL A 148 13.36 3.66 -21.91
N TYR A 149 13.68 3.79 -20.61
CA TYR A 149 14.08 5.08 -20.04
C TYR A 149 15.45 5.54 -20.54
N ARG A 150 16.41 4.62 -20.71
CA ARG A 150 17.74 4.93 -21.27
C ARG A 150 17.71 5.29 -22.76
N HIS A 151 16.79 4.71 -23.54
CA HIS A 151 16.70 4.95 -24.99
C HIS A 151 15.57 5.90 -25.37
N LYS A 152 14.98 6.61 -24.40
CA LYS A 152 13.82 7.51 -24.61
C LYS A 152 14.07 8.58 -25.68
N LEU A 153 15.30 9.11 -25.77
CA LEU A 153 15.67 10.10 -26.80
C LEU A 153 15.81 9.48 -28.19
N LEU A 154 16.30 8.23 -28.29
CA LEU A 154 16.41 7.51 -29.55
C LEU A 154 15.04 7.09 -30.09
N ILE A 155 14.13 6.67 -29.20
CA ILE A 155 12.74 6.37 -29.54
C ILE A 155 12.04 7.64 -30.03
N ALA A 156 12.19 8.76 -29.32
CA ALA A 156 11.64 10.05 -29.75
C ALA A 156 12.19 10.48 -31.12
N GLY A 157 13.50 10.34 -31.35
CA GLY A 157 14.13 10.62 -32.65
C GLY A 157 13.60 9.73 -33.78
N GLY A 158 13.44 8.43 -33.53
CA GLY A 158 12.87 7.48 -34.50
C GLY A 158 11.43 7.81 -34.87
N VAL A 159 10.59 8.19 -33.90
CA VAL A 159 9.21 8.60 -34.14
C VAL A 159 9.15 9.87 -34.99
N ILE A 160 9.99 10.86 -34.71
CA ILE A 160 10.05 12.10 -35.50
C ILE A 160 10.52 11.81 -36.93
N PHE A 161 11.55 10.96 -37.10
CA PHE A 161 12.06 10.60 -38.41
C PHE A 161 10.99 9.89 -39.26
N ILE A 162 10.28 8.92 -38.69
CA ILE A 162 9.18 8.21 -39.36
C ILE A 162 8.04 9.18 -39.71
N TYR A 163 7.68 10.07 -38.78
CA TYR A 163 6.65 11.09 -39.02
C TYR A 163 7.00 12.00 -40.20
N VAL A 164 8.24 12.50 -40.27
CA VAL A 164 8.71 13.36 -41.38
C VAL A 164 8.74 12.59 -42.70
N LEU A 165 9.10 11.30 -42.69
CA LEU A 165 9.15 10.46 -43.89
C LEU A 165 7.73 10.21 -44.43
N ILE A 166 6.76 9.92 -43.56
CA ILE A 166 5.35 9.79 -43.92
C ILE A 166 4.78 11.12 -44.42
N ALA A 167 5.07 12.23 -43.75
CA ALA A 167 4.62 13.56 -44.17
C ALA A 167 5.16 13.94 -45.56
N ARG A 168 6.42 13.60 -45.85
CA ARG A 168 7.05 13.80 -47.18
C ARG A 168 6.44 12.91 -48.26
N LEU A 169 6.10 11.66 -47.94
CA LEU A 169 5.40 10.76 -48.87
C LEU A 169 4.01 11.27 -49.22
N LEU A 170 3.23 11.68 -48.22
CA LEU A 170 1.87 12.20 -48.41
C LEU A 170 1.84 13.58 -49.08
N SER A 171 2.86 14.41 -48.85
CA SER A 171 3.00 15.70 -49.53
C SER A 171 3.51 15.56 -50.98
N GLY A 172 4.12 14.42 -51.31
CA GLY A 172 4.56 14.09 -52.68
C GLY A 172 3.41 13.73 -53.62
N GLU A 173 2.28 13.27 -53.09
CA GLU A 173 1.08 12.94 -53.89
C GLU A 173 0.15 14.15 -54.13
N ALA A 174 0.35 15.27 -53.41
CA ALA A 174 -0.49 16.47 -53.54
C ALA A 174 0.05 17.50 -54.57
N GLY A 175 1.09 17.16 -55.33
CA GLY A 175 1.84 18.10 -56.20
C GLY A 175 1.78 17.82 -57.70
N PHE A 176 0.80 17.07 -58.20
CA PHE A 176 0.59 16.91 -59.64
C PHE A 176 -0.91 16.99 -59.99
N SER A 177 -1.43 18.21 -60.02
CA SER A 177 -2.56 18.58 -60.90
C SER A 177 -2.55 20.07 -61.17
#